data_AF-R7ZN95-F1
#
_entry.id   AF-R7ZN95-F1
#
_cell.length_a   1.000
_cell.length_b   1.000
_cell.length_c   1.000
_cell.angle_alpha   90.00
_cell.angle_beta   90.00
_cell.angle_gamma   90.00
#
_symmetry.space_group_name_H-M   'P 1'
#
loop_
_entity.id
_entity.type
_entity.pdbx_description
1 polymer ?
#
loop_
_entity_poly.entity_id
_entity_poly.type
_entity_poly.pdbx_seq_one_letter_code
_entity_poly.pdbx_strand_id
1 'polypeptide(L)'
;MIKPEQKTEGITKARLMDDRYLFRCEKGKHCPTLVAFVGIHGNEKASIKAAIDLMQEGILDPDGLNGNVFIIRGNLRALALGRRFVDKDLNRIWTGENLALVRDIPEARWPPVHELAEMKELDGVISDIVAEYGQGNICFLDLHTTSAESGAFLPFNDSLPNRQLAEKFPLPLILGIEEFLDGPLMSHINNLGYPALGFEAGRHESDTSVIRHRAFLILMLVHSRILSLSPSRILNLERQLAASVTIVPGFYEILHRHEVLPLDGFAMDLGFVNFMPVRKGQRLAADNTGTIAAKFGGRIFMPLYQTEGSDGFFIIERVSAFWMHLSKWLRQLGFSKLITKFPGIRKDPVEANMFLVDTRVASFLHREIFHLLGYRVKKGDSSRFLRLVRRD
;
A
#
# COMPACT_ATOMS: atom_id res chain seq x y z
N MET A 1 -56.17 18.41 -6.93
CA MET A 1 -55.54 17.28 -6.19
C MET A 1 -55.67 16.09 -7.12
N ILE A 2 -54.64 15.53 -7.75
CA ILE A 2 -53.39 14.97 -7.21
C ILE A 2 -52.33 15.11 -8.33
N LYS A 3 -51.12 15.56 -8.00
CA LYS A 3 -49.96 15.57 -8.93
C LYS A 3 -49.51 14.12 -9.13
N PRO A 4 -49.14 13.68 -10.35
CA PRO A 4 -48.44 12.40 -10.50
C PRO A 4 -46.99 12.56 -10.03
N GLU A 5 -46.57 11.58 -9.25
CA GLU A 5 -45.23 11.43 -8.70
C GLU A 5 -44.17 11.41 -9.81
N GLN A 6 -43.14 12.24 -9.62
CA GLN A 6 -41.88 12.13 -10.34
C GLN A 6 -41.20 10.82 -9.93
N LYS A 7 -41.20 9.83 -10.82
CA LYS A 7 -40.23 8.72 -10.76
C LYS A 7 -38.84 9.32 -10.92
N THR A 8 -38.07 9.32 -9.83
CA THR A 8 -36.64 9.55 -9.86
C THR A 8 -35.97 8.38 -10.59
N GLU A 9 -35.56 8.64 -11.82
CA GLU A 9 -34.69 7.77 -12.60
C GLU A 9 -33.36 7.56 -11.86
N GLY A 10 -33.10 6.32 -11.43
CA GLY A 10 -31.78 5.89 -11.01
C GLY A 10 -30.89 5.75 -12.24
N ILE A 11 -30.10 6.78 -12.51
CA ILE A 11 -29.14 6.79 -13.62
C ILE A 11 -27.92 5.95 -13.22
N THR A 12 -27.84 4.71 -13.68
CA THR A 12 -26.57 3.96 -13.75
C THR A 12 -25.74 4.56 -14.89
N LYS A 13 -24.93 5.59 -14.60
CA LYS A 13 -23.99 6.14 -15.59
C LYS A 13 -22.75 5.25 -15.63
N ALA A 14 -22.75 4.22 -16.48
CA ALA A 14 -21.51 3.60 -16.93
C ALA A 14 -20.82 4.59 -17.88
N ARG A 15 -19.73 5.23 -17.43
CA ARG A 15 -18.90 6.09 -18.30
C ARG A 15 -17.65 5.32 -18.69
N LEU A 16 -17.56 4.94 -19.97
CA LEU A 16 -16.37 4.35 -20.57
C LEU A 16 -15.30 5.42 -20.83
N MET A 17 -14.04 5.04 -20.53
CA MET A 17 -12.73 5.61 -20.88
C MET A 17 -12.59 7.15 -20.88
N ASP A 18 -12.17 7.66 -19.73
CA ASP A 18 -11.28 8.83 -19.64
C ASP A 18 -9.84 8.30 -19.45
N ASP A 19 -8.80 9.07 -19.77
CA ASP A 19 -7.41 8.62 -19.62
C ASP A 19 -7.13 8.14 -18.19
N ARG A 20 -7.71 8.83 -17.20
CA ARG A 20 -7.59 8.51 -15.77
C ARG A 20 -8.41 7.29 -15.33
N TYR A 21 -9.65 7.15 -15.77
CA TYR A 21 -10.53 6.04 -15.37
C TYR A 21 -10.48 4.91 -16.39
N LEU A 22 -9.80 3.82 -16.04
CA LEU A 22 -9.82 2.60 -16.83
C LEU A 22 -11.19 1.91 -16.76
N PHE A 23 -11.82 1.92 -15.58
CA PHE A 23 -13.17 1.42 -15.37
C PHE A 23 -13.87 2.23 -14.27
N ARG A 24 -15.18 2.44 -14.44
CA ARG A 24 -16.03 3.15 -13.48
C ARG A 24 -17.44 2.57 -13.48
N CYS A 25 -17.87 2.09 -12.32
CA CYS A 25 -19.23 1.64 -12.04
C CYS A 25 -19.71 2.25 -10.74
N GLU A 26 -20.92 2.80 -10.75
CA GLU A 26 -21.55 3.42 -9.58
C GLU A 26 -22.96 2.83 -9.39
N LYS A 27 -23.24 2.35 -8.17
CA LYS A 27 -24.53 1.78 -7.76
C LYS A 27 -25.22 2.58 -6.66
N GLY A 28 -24.47 3.38 -5.90
CA GLY A 28 -25.02 4.30 -4.92
C GLY A 28 -24.06 4.68 -3.80
N LYS A 29 -24.32 5.81 -3.13
CA LYS A 29 -23.44 6.40 -2.10
C LYS A 29 -23.11 5.47 -0.92
N HIS A 30 -24.04 4.57 -0.58
CA HIS A 30 -23.91 3.66 0.56
C HIS A 30 -23.54 2.22 0.15
N CYS A 31 -23.38 1.95 -1.14
CA CYS A 31 -22.94 0.64 -1.61
C CYS A 31 -21.46 0.41 -1.26
N PRO A 32 -21.01 -0.85 -1.13
CA PRO A 32 -19.59 -1.16 -1.00
C PRO A 32 -18.82 -0.55 -2.16
N THR A 33 -17.68 0.07 -1.86
CA THR A 33 -16.88 0.81 -2.84
C THR A 33 -15.46 0.27 -2.88
N LEU A 34 -15.02 -0.15 -4.06
CA LEU A 34 -13.65 -0.56 -4.30
C LEU A 34 -12.97 0.42 -5.25
N VAL A 35 -11.83 0.96 -4.83
CA VAL A 35 -10.98 1.85 -5.63
C VAL A 35 -9.64 1.15 -5.83
N ALA A 36 -9.21 0.95 -7.07
CA ALA A 36 -7.91 0.36 -7.36
C ALA A 36 -7.08 1.28 -8.24
N PHE A 37 -5.88 1.63 -7.76
CA PHE A 37 -4.87 2.32 -8.54
C PHE A 37 -4.02 1.30 -9.29
N VAL A 38 -3.85 1.53 -10.59
CA VAL A 38 -3.05 0.71 -11.48
C VAL A 38 -2.02 1.58 -12.20
N GLY A 39 -0.80 1.09 -12.37
CA GLY A 39 0.23 1.84 -13.08
C GLY A 39 0.63 3.14 -12.38
N ILE A 40 0.74 3.13 -11.05
CA ILE A 40 1.41 4.21 -10.30
C ILE A 40 2.86 4.33 -10.76
N HIS A 41 3.51 3.21 -11.06
CA HIS A 41 4.72 3.16 -11.85
C HIS A 41 4.41 2.75 -13.30
N GLY A 42 4.97 3.46 -14.27
CA GLY A 42 4.60 3.30 -15.68
C GLY A 42 5.12 2.03 -16.37
N ASN A 43 6.13 1.37 -15.79
CA ASN A 43 6.66 0.09 -16.25
C ASN A 43 5.83 -1.11 -15.76
N GLU A 44 4.83 -0.90 -14.90
CA GLU A 44 4.07 -1.96 -14.22
C GLU A 44 2.71 -2.22 -14.88
N LYS A 45 2.74 -2.70 -16.13
CA LYS A 45 1.54 -2.81 -16.98
C LYS A 45 0.64 -4.01 -16.65
N ALA A 46 1.08 -4.92 -15.78
CA ALA A 46 0.37 -6.17 -15.49
C ALA A 46 -1.02 -5.93 -14.86
N SER A 47 -1.15 -4.96 -13.95
CA SER A 47 -2.42 -4.63 -13.30
C SER A 47 -3.42 -3.97 -14.27
N ILE A 48 -2.93 -3.18 -15.22
CA ILE A 48 -3.74 -2.60 -16.30
C ILE A 48 -4.27 -3.70 -17.24
N LYS A 49 -3.38 -4.60 -17.70
CA LYS A 49 -3.78 -5.74 -18.53
C LYS A 49 -4.83 -6.60 -17.82
N ALA A 50 -4.59 -6.91 -16.55
CA ALA A 50 -5.54 -7.66 -15.72
C ALA A 50 -6.93 -7.01 -15.68
N ALA A 51 -7.01 -5.70 -15.44
CA ALA A 51 -8.29 -4.99 -15.43
C ALA A 51 -8.99 -4.99 -16.80
N ILE A 52 -8.24 -4.79 -17.89
CA ILE A 52 -8.78 -4.87 -19.26
C ILE A 52 -9.35 -6.26 -19.54
N ASP A 53 -8.61 -7.32 -19.21
CA ASP A 53 -9.05 -8.69 -19.44
C ASP A 53 -10.33 -9.00 -18.63
N LEU A 54 -10.45 -8.49 -17.39
CA LEU A 54 -11.67 -8.65 -16.58
C LEU A 54 -12.88 -7.92 -17.16
N MET A 55 -12.67 -6.78 -17.84
CA MET A 55 -13.74 -6.09 -18.58
C MET A 55 -14.17 -6.91 -19.80
N GLN A 56 -13.21 -7.43 -20.58
CA GLN A 56 -13.49 -8.23 -21.77
C GLN A 56 -14.23 -9.54 -21.45
N GLU A 57 -13.97 -10.11 -20.29
CA GLU A 57 -14.64 -11.33 -19.81
C GLU A 57 -16.00 -11.08 -19.14
N GLY A 58 -16.43 -9.81 -19.02
CA GLY A 58 -17.69 -9.45 -18.37
C GLY A 58 -17.68 -9.61 -16.84
N ILE A 59 -16.50 -9.72 -16.23
CA ILE A 59 -16.38 -9.72 -14.76
C ILE A 59 -16.52 -8.30 -14.22
N LEU A 60 -15.90 -7.33 -14.90
CA LEU A 60 -16.12 -5.89 -14.69
C LEU A 60 -17.22 -5.39 -15.63
N ASP A 61 -18.42 -5.98 -15.50
CA ASP A 61 -19.64 -5.52 -16.15
C ASP A 61 -20.48 -4.73 -15.12
N PRO A 62 -20.81 -3.45 -15.36
CA PRO A 62 -21.66 -2.68 -14.46
C PRO A 62 -22.94 -3.40 -14.05
N ASP A 63 -23.59 -4.19 -14.92
CA ASP A 63 -24.85 -4.87 -14.59
C ASP A 63 -24.65 -6.06 -13.65
N GLY A 64 -23.46 -6.65 -13.62
CA GLY A 64 -23.09 -7.75 -12.73
C GLY A 64 -22.57 -7.34 -11.35
N LEU A 65 -22.37 -6.03 -11.11
CA LEU A 65 -21.76 -5.51 -9.88
C LEU A 65 -22.81 -4.95 -8.91
N ASN A 66 -22.69 -5.30 -7.62
CA ASN A 66 -23.57 -4.83 -6.55
C ASN A 66 -23.00 -3.64 -5.74
N GLY A 67 -21.97 -2.98 -6.28
CA GLY A 67 -21.31 -1.87 -5.61
C GLY A 67 -20.55 -0.96 -6.56
N ASN A 68 -19.90 0.05 -5.98
CA ASN A 68 -19.11 1.00 -6.73
C ASN A 68 -17.71 0.43 -6.99
N VAL A 69 -17.21 0.55 -8.21
CA VAL A 69 -15.88 0.09 -8.59
C VAL A 69 -15.21 1.15 -9.45
N PHE A 70 -14.03 1.58 -9.02
CA PHE A 70 -13.20 2.55 -9.72
C PHE A 70 -11.83 1.92 -9.97
N ILE A 71 -11.44 1.77 -11.23
CA ILE A 71 -10.07 1.37 -11.61
C ILE A 71 -9.41 2.59 -12.24
N ILE A 72 -8.40 3.12 -11.57
CA ILE A 72 -7.80 4.43 -11.85
C ILE A 72 -6.35 4.24 -12.28
N ARG A 73 -5.96 4.82 -13.41
CA ARG A 73 -4.57 4.85 -13.86
C ARG A 73 -3.78 5.86 -13.03
N GLY A 74 -2.57 5.49 -12.63
CA GLY A 74 -1.71 6.23 -11.71
C GLY A 74 -0.87 7.33 -12.37
N ASN A 75 0.24 7.00 -13.00
CA ASN A 75 1.11 7.97 -13.67
C ASN A 75 0.93 7.87 -15.19
N LEU A 76 0.05 8.70 -15.77
CA LEU A 76 -0.28 8.62 -17.19
C LEU A 76 0.94 8.87 -18.08
N ARG A 77 1.76 9.85 -17.72
CA ARG A 77 2.97 10.17 -18.49
C ARG A 77 4.00 9.04 -18.44
N ALA A 78 4.28 8.49 -17.27
CA ALA A 78 5.22 7.38 -17.14
C ALA A 78 4.70 6.11 -17.82
N LEU A 79 3.40 5.84 -17.77
CA LEU A 79 2.74 4.73 -18.47
C LEU A 79 2.94 4.82 -19.98
N ALA A 80 2.74 6.00 -20.56
CA ALA A 80 2.97 6.25 -21.98
C ALA A 80 4.44 6.02 -22.38
N LEU A 81 5.38 6.38 -21.50
CA LEU A 81 6.82 6.17 -21.71
C LEU A 81 7.29 4.75 -21.36
N GLY A 82 6.47 3.95 -20.66
CA GLY A 82 6.87 2.63 -20.15
C GLY A 82 8.01 2.67 -19.13
N ARG A 83 8.19 3.80 -18.43
CA ARG A 83 9.24 3.99 -17.41
C ARG A 83 8.63 3.96 -16.01
N ARG A 84 9.42 3.72 -14.97
CA ARG A 84 8.93 3.71 -13.59
C ARG A 84 8.29 5.05 -13.23
N PHE A 85 8.99 6.14 -13.50
CA PHE A 85 8.52 7.52 -13.36
C PHE A 85 9.25 8.43 -14.37
N VAL A 86 8.87 9.71 -14.43
CA VAL A 86 9.50 10.74 -15.25
C VAL A 86 10.61 11.44 -14.47
N ASP A 87 10.27 12.12 -13.37
CA ASP A 87 11.24 12.89 -12.56
C ASP A 87 11.42 12.31 -11.15
N LYS A 88 10.32 11.95 -10.48
CA LYS A 88 10.33 11.36 -9.14
C LYS A 88 9.34 10.20 -9.04
N ASP A 89 9.64 9.24 -8.17
CA ASP A 89 8.72 8.13 -7.91
C ASP A 89 7.39 8.67 -7.33
N LEU A 90 6.28 8.50 -8.08
CA LEU A 90 4.95 8.96 -7.68
C LEU A 90 4.52 8.36 -6.34
N ASN A 91 4.96 7.13 -6.02
CA ASN A 91 4.69 6.47 -4.75
C ASN A 91 5.69 6.85 -3.63
N ARG A 92 6.38 7.99 -3.79
CA ARG A 92 7.28 8.58 -2.77
C ARG A 92 7.02 10.07 -2.53
N ILE A 93 6.07 10.69 -3.22
CA ILE A 93 5.83 12.14 -3.14
C ILE A 93 4.57 12.53 -2.38
N TRP A 94 3.79 11.60 -1.82
CA TRP A 94 2.58 11.88 -1.04
C TRP A 94 2.88 12.37 0.39
N THR A 95 3.76 13.37 0.49
CA THR A 95 4.11 14.02 1.77
C THR A 95 3.17 15.18 2.07
N GLY A 96 3.14 15.61 3.34
CA GLY A 96 2.32 16.76 3.74
C GLY A 96 2.73 18.05 3.02
N GLU A 97 4.03 18.24 2.80
CA GLU A 97 4.58 19.39 2.08
C GLU A 97 4.13 19.43 0.62
N ASN A 98 4.20 18.29 -0.07
CA ASN A 98 3.75 18.21 -1.46
C ASN A 98 2.24 18.33 -1.58
N LEU A 99 1.46 17.75 -0.65
CA LEU A 99 0.00 17.94 -0.61
C LEU A 99 -0.38 19.42 -0.44
N ALA A 100 0.26 20.12 0.50
CA ALA A 100 0.04 21.56 0.68
C ALA A 100 0.46 22.35 -0.57
N LEU A 101 1.60 22.00 -1.18
CA LEU A 101 2.05 22.61 -2.43
C LEU A 101 1.02 22.49 -3.56
N VAL A 102 0.51 21.28 -3.83
CA VAL A 102 -0.38 21.06 -4.97
C VAL A 102 -1.81 21.57 -4.76
N ARG A 103 -2.24 21.71 -3.50
CA ARG A 103 -3.57 22.22 -3.12
C ARG A 103 -3.61 23.74 -3.02
N ASP A 104 -2.58 24.34 -2.40
CA ASP A 104 -2.63 25.75 -1.98
C ASP A 104 -1.82 26.68 -2.89
N ILE A 105 -0.84 26.15 -3.62
CA ILE A 105 0.06 26.96 -4.45
C ILE A 105 -0.28 26.80 -5.94
N PRO A 106 -0.39 27.91 -6.70
CA PRO A 106 -0.60 27.84 -8.15
C PRO A 106 0.50 27.06 -8.87
N GLU A 107 0.11 26.26 -9.85
CA GLU A 107 0.99 25.34 -10.60
C GLU A 107 2.20 26.01 -11.23
N ALA A 108 2.06 27.26 -11.69
CA ALA A 108 3.17 28.05 -12.25
C ALA A 108 4.34 28.30 -11.27
N ARG A 109 4.16 28.03 -9.97
CA ARG A 109 5.19 28.18 -8.93
C ARG A 109 5.73 26.84 -8.42
N TRP A 110 5.29 25.73 -8.98
CA TRP A 110 5.78 24.41 -8.58
C TRP A 110 7.20 24.18 -9.08
N PRO A 111 7.98 23.31 -8.42
CA PRO A 111 9.19 22.79 -9.01
C PRO A 111 8.84 21.99 -10.28
N PRO A 112 9.76 21.88 -11.25
CA PRO A 112 9.53 21.17 -12.51
C PRO A 112 9.60 19.65 -12.29
N VAL A 113 8.60 19.09 -11.61
CA VAL A 113 8.44 17.67 -11.33
C VAL A 113 7.09 17.23 -11.88
N HIS A 114 7.10 16.44 -12.95
CA HIS A 114 5.88 15.98 -13.64
C HIS A 114 4.92 15.27 -12.69
N GLU A 115 5.45 14.46 -11.75
CA GLU A 115 4.60 13.71 -10.83
C GLU A 115 3.78 14.57 -9.86
N LEU A 116 4.09 15.87 -9.67
CA LEU A 116 3.22 16.76 -8.88
C LEU A 116 1.88 17.01 -9.56
N ALA A 117 1.84 17.08 -10.90
CA ALA A 117 0.59 17.21 -11.64
C ALA A 117 -0.25 15.94 -11.55
N GLU A 118 0.37 14.77 -11.74
CA GLU A 118 -0.28 13.46 -11.56
C GLU A 118 -0.83 13.30 -10.13
N MET A 119 -0.05 13.71 -9.11
CA MET A 119 -0.46 13.70 -7.71
C MET A 119 -1.67 14.62 -7.47
N LYS A 120 -1.68 15.84 -8.00
CA LYS A 120 -2.83 16.76 -7.85
C LYS A 120 -4.11 16.17 -8.43
N GLU A 121 -4.03 15.60 -9.64
CA GLU A 121 -5.20 14.97 -10.26
C GLU A 121 -5.70 13.78 -9.46
N LEU A 122 -4.80 12.90 -9.01
CA LEU A 122 -5.17 11.76 -8.17
C LEU A 122 -5.73 12.20 -6.82
N ASP A 123 -5.18 13.24 -6.20
CA ASP A 123 -5.68 13.81 -4.96
C ASP A 123 -7.10 14.36 -5.12
N GLY A 124 -7.39 15.02 -6.24
CA GLY A 124 -8.74 15.45 -6.60
C GLY A 124 -9.70 14.26 -6.76
N VAL A 125 -9.29 13.23 -7.50
CA VAL A 125 -10.10 12.01 -7.68
C VAL A 125 -10.38 11.30 -6.35
N ILE A 126 -9.36 11.18 -5.49
CA ILE A 126 -9.50 10.59 -4.15
C ILE A 126 -10.48 11.41 -3.32
N SER A 127 -10.31 12.74 -3.31
CA SER A 127 -11.17 13.66 -2.56
C SER A 127 -12.62 13.58 -3.00
N ASP A 128 -12.89 13.53 -4.31
CA ASP A 128 -14.24 13.40 -4.86
C ASP A 128 -14.89 12.06 -4.47
N ILE A 129 -14.15 10.96 -4.59
CA ILE A 129 -14.65 9.62 -4.21
C ILE A 129 -14.91 9.56 -2.69
N VAL A 130 -14.01 10.10 -1.88
CA VAL A 130 -14.16 10.14 -0.42
C VAL A 130 -15.35 11.01 -0.01
N ALA A 131 -15.53 12.17 -0.63
CA ALA A 131 -16.66 13.05 -0.35
C ALA A 131 -18.01 12.40 -0.66
N GLU A 132 -18.07 11.63 -1.76
CA GLU A 132 -19.32 11.02 -2.23
C GLU A 132 -19.64 9.67 -1.56
N TYR A 133 -18.63 8.82 -1.35
CA TYR A 133 -18.81 7.42 -0.90
C TYR A 133 -18.15 7.09 0.44
N GLY A 134 -17.42 8.05 1.05
CA GLY A 134 -16.62 7.81 2.26
C GLY A 134 -17.41 7.50 3.52
N GLN A 135 -18.74 7.66 3.51
CA GLN A 135 -19.64 7.19 4.58
C GLN A 135 -20.01 5.70 4.43
N GLY A 136 -19.79 5.12 3.25
CA GLY A 136 -19.99 3.70 2.96
C GLY A 136 -18.76 2.86 3.31
N ASN A 137 -18.83 1.56 3.00
CA ASN A 137 -17.69 0.67 3.15
C ASN A 137 -16.77 0.80 1.93
N ILE A 138 -15.81 1.72 2.02
CA ILE A 138 -14.81 1.99 0.98
C ILE A 138 -13.47 1.31 1.30
N CYS A 139 -12.83 0.77 0.26
CA CYS A 139 -11.48 0.22 0.34
C CYS A 139 -10.68 0.67 -0.88
N PHE A 140 -9.40 0.97 -0.65
CA PHE A 140 -8.45 1.32 -1.69
C PHE A 140 -7.41 0.21 -1.91
N LEU A 141 -6.97 0.07 -3.15
CA LEU A 141 -5.93 -0.86 -3.56
C LEU A 141 -4.84 -0.11 -4.33
N ASP A 142 -3.59 -0.44 -4.06
CA ASP A 142 -2.42 0.04 -4.78
C ASP A 142 -1.72 -1.16 -5.44
N LEU A 143 -1.89 -1.33 -6.76
CA LEU A 143 -1.52 -2.56 -7.48
C LEU A 143 -0.18 -2.41 -8.21
N HIS A 144 0.79 -3.22 -7.78
CA HIS A 144 2.18 -3.16 -8.20
C HIS A 144 2.75 -4.51 -8.64
N THR A 145 3.94 -4.44 -9.20
CA THR A 145 4.83 -5.55 -9.50
C THR A 145 6.24 -5.25 -9.01
N THR A 146 7.03 -6.29 -8.81
CA THR A 146 8.42 -6.17 -8.33
C THR A 146 9.43 -6.29 -9.47
N SER A 147 10.63 -5.74 -9.26
CA SER A 147 11.77 -5.93 -10.17
C SER A 147 12.32 -7.35 -10.16
N ALA A 148 12.37 -7.95 -8.96
CA ALA A 148 12.88 -9.30 -8.74
C ALA A 148 11.80 -10.38 -8.96
N GLU A 149 12.24 -11.61 -9.19
CA GLU A 149 11.36 -12.77 -9.16
C GLU A 149 10.77 -12.96 -7.76
N SER A 150 9.45 -13.14 -7.69
CA SER A 150 8.70 -13.20 -6.44
C SER A 150 7.36 -13.91 -6.59
N GLY A 151 6.91 -14.52 -5.48
CA GLY A 151 5.49 -14.79 -5.27
C GLY A 151 4.70 -13.50 -4.99
N ALA A 152 3.38 -13.61 -4.92
CA ALA A 152 2.53 -12.48 -4.53
C ALA A 152 2.63 -12.21 -3.02
N PHE A 153 2.48 -10.94 -2.60
CA PHE A 153 2.40 -10.55 -1.20
C PHE A 153 1.64 -9.23 -1.02
N LEU A 154 1.24 -8.94 0.23
CA LEU A 154 0.47 -7.76 0.61
C LEU A 154 1.29 -6.87 1.55
N PRO A 155 1.90 -5.77 1.07
CA PRO A 155 2.38 -4.71 1.95
C PRO A 155 1.23 -3.79 2.40
N PHE A 156 1.18 -3.45 3.68
CA PHE A 156 0.17 -2.51 4.19
C PHE A 156 0.57 -1.81 5.50
N ASN A 157 -0.12 -0.71 5.76
CA ASN A 157 0.02 0.03 7.01
C ASN A 157 -0.69 -0.72 8.13
N ASP A 158 -0.04 -0.82 9.28
CA ASP A 158 -0.44 -1.71 10.37
C ASP A 158 -1.63 -1.21 11.23
N SER A 159 -2.76 -0.91 10.59
CA SER A 159 -4.04 -0.57 11.23
C SER A 159 -4.93 -1.81 11.38
N LEU A 160 -5.85 -1.80 12.35
CA LEU A 160 -6.79 -2.91 12.54
C LEU A 160 -7.69 -3.18 11.31
N PRO A 161 -8.22 -2.16 10.60
CA PRO A 161 -8.99 -2.39 9.37
C PRO A 161 -8.17 -3.06 8.26
N ASN A 162 -6.92 -2.63 8.05
CA ASN A 162 -6.05 -3.23 7.03
C ASN A 162 -5.72 -4.69 7.37
N ARG A 163 -5.42 -5.00 8.65
CA ARG A 163 -5.18 -6.39 9.08
C ARG A 163 -6.38 -7.29 8.76
N GLN A 164 -7.59 -6.87 9.14
CA GLN A 164 -8.81 -7.65 8.91
C GLN A 164 -9.08 -7.92 7.43
N LEU A 165 -8.70 -6.97 6.56
CA LEU A 165 -8.82 -7.15 5.12
C LEU A 165 -7.72 -8.05 4.55
N ALA A 166 -6.48 -7.84 4.95
CA ALA A 166 -5.31 -8.59 4.48
C ALA A 166 -5.37 -10.07 4.89
N GLU A 167 -5.86 -10.38 6.10
CA GLU A 167 -6.02 -11.75 6.62
C GLU A 167 -6.99 -12.62 5.80
N LYS A 168 -7.79 -12.02 4.90
CA LYS A 168 -8.67 -12.77 3.99
C LYS A 168 -7.89 -13.49 2.88
N PHE A 169 -6.62 -13.16 2.69
CA PHE A 169 -5.80 -13.69 1.61
C PHE A 169 -4.76 -14.69 2.13
N PRO A 170 -4.54 -15.82 1.45
CA PRO A 170 -3.52 -16.80 1.81
C PRO A 170 -2.13 -16.37 1.32
N LEU A 171 -1.71 -15.16 1.68
CA LEU A 171 -0.48 -14.52 1.21
C LEU A 171 0.46 -14.14 2.36
N PRO A 172 1.74 -13.90 2.09
CA PRO A 172 2.62 -13.16 2.99
C PRO A 172 2.09 -11.73 3.20
N LEU A 173 1.99 -11.34 4.46
CA LEU A 173 1.43 -10.08 4.91
C LEU A 173 2.55 -9.23 5.52
N ILE A 174 3.02 -8.20 4.80
CA ILE A 174 4.17 -7.38 5.22
C ILE A 174 3.68 -6.18 6.02
N LEU A 175 3.94 -6.21 7.33
CA LEU A 175 3.52 -5.21 8.29
C LEU A 175 4.47 -4.02 8.32
N GLY A 176 3.90 -2.83 8.42
CA GLY A 176 4.65 -1.64 8.85
C GLY A 176 5.57 -1.05 7.79
N ILE A 177 5.33 -1.36 6.50
CA ILE A 177 6.16 -0.88 5.39
C ILE A 177 6.24 0.66 5.35
N GLU A 178 5.19 1.34 5.82
CA GLU A 178 5.11 2.79 5.90
C GLU A 178 6.09 3.43 6.87
N GLU A 179 6.68 2.66 7.80
CA GLU A 179 7.74 3.18 8.66
C GLU A 179 9.07 3.35 7.91
N PHE A 180 9.21 2.64 6.80
CA PHE A 180 10.44 2.57 6.03
C PHE A 180 10.35 3.33 4.71
N LEU A 181 9.13 3.62 4.24
CA LEU A 181 8.88 4.38 3.02
C LEU A 181 8.34 5.76 3.37
N ASP A 182 8.86 6.79 2.70
CA ASP A 182 8.33 8.13 2.80
C ASP A 182 7.43 8.46 1.60
N GLY A 183 6.35 9.18 1.86
CA GLY A 183 5.37 9.60 0.86
C GLY A 183 4.69 8.52 -0.03
N PRO A 184 4.40 7.28 0.42
CA PRO A 184 3.58 6.37 -0.38
C PRO A 184 2.10 6.78 -0.36
N LEU A 185 1.41 6.58 -1.49
CA LEU A 185 -0.02 6.87 -1.69
C LEU A 185 -0.88 6.23 -0.59
N MET A 186 -0.59 4.98 -0.24
CA MET A 186 -1.31 4.27 0.83
C MET A 186 -1.25 4.97 2.18
N SER A 187 -0.11 5.60 2.52
CA SER A 187 0.00 6.38 3.75
C SER A 187 -0.95 7.57 3.74
N HIS A 188 -1.08 8.26 2.62
CA HIS A 188 -2.06 9.33 2.48
C HIS A 188 -3.49 8.82 2.67
N ILE A 189 -3.87 7.72 2.02
CA ILE A 189 -5.22 7.13 2.14
C ILE A 189 -5.52 6.69 3.58
N ASN A 190 -4.58 6.04 4.25
CA ASN A 190 -4.77 5.63 5.64
C ASN A 190 -4.85 6.84 6.58
N ASN A 191 -4.13 7.93 6.31
CA ASN A 191 -4.24 9.18 7.08
C ASN A 191 -5.62 9.84 6.89
N LEU A 192 -6.28 9.63 5.75
CA LEU A 192 -7.69 10.03 5.55
C LEU A 192 -8.67 9.13 6.33
N GLY A 193 -8.20 8.05 6.96
CA GLY A 193 -9.01 7.14 7.77
C GLY A 193 -9.57 5.93 7.01
N TYR A 194 -9.14 5.70 5.78
CA TYR A 194 -9.68 4.62 4.93
C TYR A 194 -8.76 3.40 4.85
N PRO A 195 -9.32 2.17 4.79
CA PRO A 195 -8.54 0.97 4.53
C PRO A 195 -7.85 1.01 3.16
N ALA A 196 -6.60 0.60 3.12
CA ALA A 196 -5.81 0.51 1.90
C ALA A 196 -4.86 -0.69 1.95
N LEU A 197 -4.79 -1.46 0.86
CA LEU A 197 -3.81 -2.54 0.68
C LEU A 197 -2.96 -2.31 -0.56
N GLY A 198 -1.67 -2.53 -0.43
CA GLY A 198 -0.78 -2.71 -1.56
C GLY A 198 -0.84 -4.18 -1.96
N PHE A 199 -0.73 -4.46 -3.26
CA PHE A 199 -0.60 -5.82 -3.75
C PHE A 199 0.52 -5.89 -4.77
N GLU A 200 1.47 -6.78 -4.50
CA GLU A 200 2.64 -7.01 -5.33
C GLU A 200 2.49 -8.37 -5.99
N ALA A 201 2.23 -8.41 -7.29
CA ALA A 201 1.85 -9.66 -7.97
C ALA A 201 3.05 -10.53 -8.41
N GLY A 202 4.27 -10.06 -8.19
CA GLY A 202 5.49 -10.67 -8.71
C GLY A 202 6.13 -9.81 -9.80
N ARG A 203 6.95 -10.41 -10.67
CA ARG A 203 7.83 -9.68 -11.57
C ARG A 203 7.07 -8.85 -12.63
N HIS A 204 7.56 -7.65 -12.96
CA HIS A 204 6.94 -6.69 -13.90
C HIS A 204 6.39 -7.30 -15.20
N GLU A 205 7.18 -8.11 -15.89
CA GLU A 205 6.87 -8.62 -17.24
C GLU A 205 6.32 -10.06 -17.26
N SER A 206 6.00 -10.62 -16.09
CA SER A 206 5.50 -12.00 -16.02
C SER A 206 4.01 -12.08 -16.30
N ASP A 207 3.60 -12.99 -17.20
CA ASP A 207 2.17 -13.31 -17.39
C ASP A 207 1.51 -13.82 -16.10
N THR A 208 2.29 -14.47 -15.22
CA THR A 208 1.82 -14.89 -13.89
C THR A 208 1.41 -13.68 -13.05
N SER A 209 2.06 -12.53 -13.20
CA SER A 209 1.68 -11.29 -12.49
C SER A 209 0.31 -10.79 -12.96
N VAL A 210 -0.04 -10.97 -14.24
CA VAL A 210 -1.38 -10.65 -14.77
C VAL A 210 -2.42 -11.58 -14.15
N ILE A 211 -2.16 -12.89 -14.14
CA ILE A 211 -3.05 -13.91 -13.54
C ILE A 211 -3.31 -13.59 -12.07
N ARG A 212 -2.26 -13.26 -11.30
CA ARG A 212 -2.36 -12.91 -9.88
C ARG A 212 -3.14 -11.62 -9.65
N HIS A 213 -2.90 -10.57 -10.45
CA HIS A 213 -3.71 -9.35 -10.37
C HIS A 213 -5.19 -9.60 -10.64
N ARG A 214 -5.51 -10.41 -11.66
CA ARG A 214 -6.89 -10.81 -11.96
C ARG A 214 -7.52 -11.54 -10.77
N ALA A 215 -6.84 -12.55 -10.24
CA ALA A 215 -7.31 -13.30 -9.08
C ALA A 215 -7.54 -12.39 -7.86
N PHE A 216 -6.59 -11.49 -7.59
CA PHE A 216 -6.67 -10.56 -6.45
C PHE A 216 -7.84 -9.59 -6.58
N LEU A 217 -8.02 -8.97 -7.75
CA LEU A 217 -9.13 -8.06 -8.03
C LEU A 217 -10.49 -8.76 -7.87
N ILE A 218 -10.64 -9.97 -8.41
CA ILE A 218 -11.88 -10.74 -8.27
C ILE A 218 -12.15 -11.06 -6.80
N LEU A 219 -11.13 -11.53 -6.06
CA LEU A 219 -11.28 -11.84 -4.64
C LEU A 219 -11.61 -10.59 -3.83
N MET A 220 -11.01 -9.43 -4.14
CA MET A 220 -11.37 -8.16 -3.51
C MET A 220 -12.81 -7.75 -3.77
N LEU A 221 -13.33 -7.92 -5.00
CA LEU A 221 -14.75 -7.71 -5.31
C LEU A 221 -15.65 -8.64 -4.48
N VAL A 222 -15.28 -9.91 -4.33
CA VAL A 222 -16.01 -10.89 -3.51
C VAL A 222 -15.98 -10.54 -2.03
N HIS A 223 -14.79 -10.27 -1.46
CA HIS A 223 -14.61 -9.93 -0.06
C HIS A 223 -15.22 -8.59 0.33
N SER A 224 -15.46 -7.71 -0.65
CA SER A 224 -16.18 -6.45 -0.51
C SER A 224 -17.70 -6.58 -0.75
N ARG A 225 -18.19 -7.79 -1.07
CA ARG A 225 -19.60 -8.10 -1.40
C ARG A 225 -20.12 -7.36 -2.65
N ILE A 226 -19.23 -6.97 -3.55
CA ILE A 226 -19.57 -6.36 -4.84
C ILE A 226 -19.89 -7.44 -5.87
N LEU A 227 -19.16 -8.56 -5.82
CA LEU A 227 -19.36 -9.73 -6.66
C LEU A 227 -19.68 -10.95 -5.78
N SER A 228 -20.44 -11.91 -6.31
CA SER A 228 -20.70 -13.19 -5.64
C SER A 228 -20.24 -14.34 -6.52
N LEU A 229 -19.46 -15.27 -5.94
CA LEU A 229 -18.91 -16.44 -6.62
C LEU A 229 -19.14 -17.69 -5.76
N SER A 230 -19.15 -18.86 -6.41
CA SER A 230 -19.18 -20.13 -5.69
C SER A 230 -17.89 -20.35 -4.86
N PRO A 231 -17.96 -21.09 -3.74
CA PRO A 231 -16.78 -21.40 -2.94
C PRO A 231 -15.65 -22.08 -3.74
N SER A 232 -15.99 -22.93 -4.71
CA SER A 232 -15.02 -23.60 -5.57
C SER A 232 -14.25 -22.62 -6.47
N ARG A 233 -14.90 -21.57 -6.98
CA ARG A 233 -14.25 -20.52 -7.76
C ARG A 233 -13.35 -19.66 -6.88
N ILE A 234 -13.79 -19.31 -5.68
CA ILE A 234 -12.97 -18.58 -4.69
C ILE A 234 -11.68 -19.35 -4.39
N LEU A 235 -11.79 -20.65 -4.08
CA LEU A 235 -10.63 -21.49 -3.79
C LEU A 235 -9.68 -21.62 -4.99
N ASN A 236 -10.19 -21.62 -6.22
CA ASN A 236 -9.35 -21.62 -7.42
C ASN A 236 -8.56 -20.32 -7.55
N LEU A 237 -9.21 -19.17 -7.33
CA LEU A 237 -8.55 -17.85 -7.37
C LEU A 237 -7.49 -17.71 -6.27
N GLU A 238 -7.78 -18.20 -5.06
CA GLU A 238 -6.80 -18.26 -3.97
C GLU A 238 -5.54 -19.07 -4.33
N ARG A 239 -5.71 -20.17 -5.06
CA ARG A 239 -4.56 -20.97 -5.57
C ARG A 239 -3.77 -20.23 -6.64
N GLN A 240 -4.41 -19.36 -7.43
CA GLN A 240 -3.70 -18.52 -8.42
C GLN A 240 -2.85 -17.44 -7.73
N LEU A 241 -3.26 -16.97 -6.56
CA LEU A 241 -2.47 -16.06 -5.73
C LEU A 241 -1.27 -16.72 -5.08
N ALA A 242 -1.37 -18.01 -4.78
CA ALA A 242 -0.37 -18.73 -4.00
C ALA A 242 1.04 -18.54 -4.57
N ALA A 243 1.95 -18.16 -3.67
CA ALA A 243 3.37 -18.12 -3.96
C ALA A 243 3.91 -19.55 -4.18
N SER A 244 5.19 -19.66 -4.57
CA SER A 244 5.88 -20.95 -4.59
C SER A 244 5.74 -21.66 -3.24
N VAL A 245 5.82 -22.99 -3.24
CA VAL A 245 5.70 -23.86 -2.04
C VAL A 245 6.62 -23.44 -0.87
N THR A 246 7.67 -22.68 -1.16
CA THR A 246 8.67 -22.19 -0.22
C THR A 246 8.24 -20.97 0.61
N ILE A 247 7.23 -20.21 0.16
CA ILE A 247 6.82 -18.97 0.81
C ILE A 247 5.59 -19.24 1.68
N VAL A 248 5.73 -19.04 2.99
CA VAL A 248 4.68 -19.36 3.96
C VAL A 248 3.75 -18.15 4.14
N PRO A 249 2.42 -18.32 4.03
CA PRO A 249 1.47 -17.25 4.33
C PRO A 249 1.51 -16.79 5.80
N GLY A 250 1.07 -15.56 6.02
CA GLY A 250 0.97 -14.94 7.34
C GLY A 250 1.85 -13.71 7.50
N PHE A 251 1.92 -13.20 8.73
CA PHE A 251 2.55 -11.91 9.03
C PHE A 251 4.07 -11.96 9.01
N TYR A 252 4.65 -10.92 8.41
CA TYR A 252 6.06 -10.61 8.44
C TYR A 252 6.26 -9.16 8.84
N GLU A 253 7.33 -8.88 9.58
CA GLU A 253 7.77 -7.54 9.93
C GLU A 253 9.11 -7.22 9.27
N ILE A 254 9.37 -5.93 9.06
CA ILE A 254 10.63 -5.46 8.49
C ILE A 254 11.63 -5.17 9.62
N LEU A 255 12.73 -5.93 9.63
CA LEU A 255 13.85 -5.74 10.55
C LEU A 255 14.82 -4.67 10.06
N HIS A 256 15.01 -4.59 8.74
CA HIS A 256 15.99 -3.69 8.14
C HIS A 256 15.55 -3.22 6.76
N ARG A 257 15.81 -1.94 6.46
CA ARG A 257 15.85 -1.34 5.12
C ARG A 257 17.28 -0.88 4.87
N HIS A 258 17.86 -1.31 3.77
CA HIS A 258 19.09 -0.75 3.24
C HIS A 258 18.72 0.33 2.21
N GLU A 259 18.96 1.58 2.58
CA GLU A 259 18.73 2.73 1.72
C GLU A 259 19.91 2.92 0.77
N VAL A 260 19.60 3.29 -0.48
CA VAL A 260 20.57 3.58 -1.53
C VAL A 260 20.46 5.06 -1.88
N LEU A 261 21.58 5.77 -1.80
CA LEU A 261 21.68 7.17 -2.18
C LEU A 261 22.09 7.31 -3.65
N PRO A 262 21.75 8.45 -4.28
CA PRO A 262 22.28 8.76 -5.60
C PRO A 262 23.81 8.70 -5.59
N LEU A 263 24.39 8.04 -6.60
CA LEU A 263 25.85 7.88 -6.81
C LEU A 263 26.55 6.86 -5.90
N ASP A 264 25.83 6.07 -5.09
CA ASP A 264 26.45 5.03 -4.26
C ASP A 264 27.14 3.93 -5.09
N GLY A 265 26.79 3.79 -6.37
CA GLY A 265 27.27 2.67 -7.19
C GLY A 265 26.73 1.33 -6.69
N PHE A 266 25.60 1.35 -5.98
CA PHE A 266 24.98 0.17 -5.39
C PHE A 266 24.67 -0.87 -6.45
N ALA A 267 25.10 -2.10 -6.21
CA ALA A 267 24.79 -3.27 -7.00
C ALA A 267 24.45 -4.44 -6.09
N MET A 268 23.23 -4.95 -6.24
CA MET A 268 22.80 -6.18 -5.57
C MET A 268 23.53 -7.38 -6.17
N ASP A 269 24.03 -8.29 -5.33
CA ASP A 269 24.57 -9.56 -5.83
C ASP A 269 23.43 -10.37 -6.48
N LEU A 270 23.72 -11.02 -7.61
CA LEU A 270 22.71 -11.76 -8.36
C LEU A 270 22.21 -13.01 -7.62
N GLY A 271 20.94 -13.36 -7.83
CA GLY A 271 20.36 -14.64 -7.39
C GLY A 271 19.53 -14.57 -6.11
N PHE A 272 19.47 -13.43 -5.44
CA PHE A 272 18.51 -13.22 -4.36
C PHE A 272 17.09 -13.03 -4.90
N VAL A 273 16.17 -13.83 -4.39
CA VAL A 273 14.73 -13.73 -4.66
C VAL A 273 13.98 -13.40 -3.39
N ASN A 274 12.78 -12.84 -3.52
CA ASN A 274 11.97 -12.48 -2.36
C ASN A 274 11.74 -13.67 -1.43
N PHE A 275 11.79 -13.41 -0.12
CA PHE A 275 11.65 -14.38 0.96
C PHE A 275 12.79 -15.40 1.10
N MET A 276 13.87 -15.29 0.32
CA MET A 276 15.03 -16.17 0.46
C MET A 276 15.71 -15.97 1.83
N PRO A 277 15.96 -17.05 2.61
CA PRO A 277 16.65 -16.93 3.89
C PRO A 277 18.05 -16.33 3.75
N VAL A 278 18.40 -15.42 4.64
CA VAL A 278 19.74 -14.82 4.74
C VAL A 278 20.26 -14.92 6.17
N ARG A 279 21.57 -15.09 6.32
CA ARG A 279 22.24 -15.14 7.63
C ARG A 279 22.92 -13.82 7.93
N LYS A 280 22.97 -13.44 9.20
CA LYS A 280 23.77 -12.28 9.64
C LYS A 280 25.22 -12.42 9.15
N GLY A 281 25.75 -11.36 8.55
CA GLY A 281 27.08 -11.33 7.96
C GLY A 281 27.19 -11.91 6.54
N GLN A 282 26.12 -12.48 5.98
CA GLN A 282 26.11 -12.89 4.58
C GLN A 282 26.24 -11.66 3.67
N ARG A 283 27.14 -11.73 2.69
CA ARG A 283 27.26 -10.71 1.64
C ARG A 283 26.00 -10.68 0.78
N LEU A 284 25.45 -9.49 0.58
CA LEU A 284 24.21 -9.27 -0.17
C LEU A 284 24.41 -8.36 -1.39
N ALA A 285 25.28 -7.35 -1.27
CA ALA A 285 25.48 -6.33 -2.28
C ALA A 285 26.88 -5.72 -2.15
N ALA A 286 27.22 -4.81 -3.05
CA ALA A 286 28.36 -3.93 -2.93
C ALA A 286 28.00 -2.51 -3.39
N ASP A 287 28.74 -1.54 -2.89
CA ASP A 287 28.70 -0.15 -3.32
C ASP A 287 30.15 0.37 -3.47
N ASN A 288 30.32 1.67 -3.73
CA ASN A 288 31.62 2.31 -3.86
C ASN A 288 32.48 2.25 -2.58
N THR A 289 31.88 1.99 -1.42
CA THR A 289 32.56 1.88 -0.12
C THR A 289 32.99 0.44 0.21
N GLY A 290 32.43 -0.55 -0.48
CA GLY A 290 32.84 -1.94 -0.40
C GLY A 290 31.67 -2.91 -0.27
N THR A 291 31.86 -3.97 0.52
CA THR A 291 30.90 -5.06 0.64
C THR A 291 29.79 -4.72 1.64
N ILE A 292 28.54 -4.94 1.24
CA ILE A 292 27.36 -4.79 2.08
C ILE A 292 26.91 -6.18 2.54
N ALA A 293 26.94 -6.41 3.86
CA ALA A 293 26.52 -7.64 4.49
C ALA A 293 25.21 -7.50 5.28
N ALA A 294 24.47 -8.59 5.41
CA ALA A 294 23.22 -8.66 6.16
C ALA A 294 23.44 -8.31 7.64
N LYS A 295 22.82 -7.22 8.12
CA LYS A 295 22.91 -6.81 9.54
C LYS A 295 22.18 -7.77 10.48
N PHE A 296 21.14 -8.44 9.97
CA PHE A 296 20.28 -9.38 10.68
C PHE A 296 20.17 -10.69 9.91
N GLY A 297 19.90 -11.78 10.62
CA GLY A 297 19.35 -12.98 9.98
C GLY A 297 17.87 -12.76 9.68
N GLY A 298 17.34 -13.44 8.67
CA GLY A 298 15.93 -13.30 8.30
C GLY A 298 15.71 -13.76 6.87
N ARG A 299 14.88 -13.04 6.14
CA ARG A 299 14.65 -13.27 4.71
C ARG A 299 14.90 -11.98 3.94
N ILE A 300 15.61 -12.07 2.82
CA ILE A 300 15.76 -10.94 1.91
C ILE A 300 14.41 -10.61 1.28
N PHE A 301 14.16 -9.34 1.06
CA PHE A 301 12.90 -8.84 0.53
C PHE A 301 13.12 -7.58 -0.31
N MET A 302 12.38 -7.47 -1.41
CA MET A 302 12.47 -6.47 -2.47
C MET A 302 13.92 -6.08 -2.84
N PRO A 303 14.76 -7.04 -3.30
CA PRO A 303 16.11 -6.70 -3.76
C PRO A 303 16.06 -5.86 -5.04
N LEU A 304 16.81 -4.76 -5.05
CA LEU A 304 16.88 -3.81 -6.15
C LEU A 304 17.83 -4.30 -7.24
N TYR A 305 17.26 -4.70 -8.38
CA TYR A 305 18.01 -5.11 -9.57
C TYR A 305 17.90 -4.13 -10.74
N GLN A 306 16.98 -3.18 -10.65
CA GLN A 306 16.83 -2.12 -11.64
C GLN A 306 17.72 -0.92 -11.29
N THR A 307 17.96 -0.05 -12.27
CA THR A 307 18.84 1.12 -12.11
C THR A 307 18.20 2.27 -11.34
N GLU A 308 16.87 2.28 -11.21
CA GLU A 308 16.08 3.35 -10.58
C GLU A 308 15.50 2.87 -9.23
N GLY A 309 15.78 3.60 -8.14
CA GLY A 309 15.22 3.31 -6.81
C GLY A 309 16.15 3.68 -5.67
N SER A 310 15.58 3.93 -4.49
CA SER A 310 16.31 4.29 -3.26
C SER A 310 16.29 3.17 -2.21
N ASP A 311 15.68 2.03 -2.53
CA ASP A 311 15.45 0.93 -1.61
C ASP A 311 16.25 -0.28 -2.10
N GLY A 312 17.46 -0.46 -1.60
CA GLY A 312 18.39 -1.49 -2.08
C GLY A 312 17.91 -2.91 -1.76
N PHE A 313 17.57 -3.15 -0.50
CA PHE A 313 16.89 -4.38 -0.06
C PHE A 313 16.31 -4.19 1.35
N PHE A 314 15.46 -5.14 1.73
CA PHE A 314 14.94 -5.28 3.08
C PHE A 314 15.30 -6.65 3.67
N ILE A 315 15.28 -6.74 4.99
CA ILE A 315 15.31 -8.01 5.72
C ILE A 315 14.02 -8.09 6.53
N ILE A 316 13.27 -9.17 6.32
CA ILE A 316 12.00 -9.43 7.00
C ILE A 316 12.05 -10.71 7.83
N GLU A 317 11.23 -10.77 8.86
CA GLU A 317 11.05 -11.95 9.71
C GLU A 317 9.56 -12.24 9.95
N ARG A 318 9.23 -13.52 10.20
CA ARG A 318 7.85 -13.95 10.42
C ARG A 318 7.43 -13.55 11.83
N VAL A 319 6.26 -12.94 11.95
CA VAL A 319 5.67 -12.58 13.24
C VAL A 319 4.84 -13.75 13.76
N SER A 320 4.98 -14.07 15.04
CA SER A 320 4.20 -15.15 15.66
C SER A 320 2.73 -14.77 15.77
N ALA A 321 1.84 -15.76 15.62
CA ALA A 321 0.40 -15.55 15.78
C ALA A 321 0.07 -15.01 17.19
N PHE A 322 0.79 -15.45 18.22
CA PHE A 322 0.60 -14.99 19.60
C PHE A 322 0.71 -13.46 19.71
N TRP A 323 1.77 -12.87 19.16
CA TRP A 323 1.98 -11.42 19.21
C TRP A 323 0.91 -10.65 18.45
N MET A 324 0.38 -11.21 17.36
CA MET A 324 -0.71 -10.60 16.60
C MET A 324 -2.03 -10.58 17.36
N HIS A 325 -2.37 -11.67 18.05
CA HIS A 325 -3.56 -11.73 18.89
C HIS A 325 -3.42 -10.81 20.10
N LEU A 326 -2.26 -10.79 20.76
CA LEU A 326 -1.99 -9.91 21.89
C LEU A 326 -2.09 -8.42 21.49
N SER A 327 -1.47 -8.05 20.36
CA SER A 327 -1.54 -6.69 19.80
C SER A 327 -2.99 -6.27 19.56
N LYS A 328 -3.77 -7.13 18.88
CA LYS A 328 -5.19 -6.86 18.59
C LYS A 328 -5.99 -6.66 19.88
N TRP A 329 -5.81 -7.55 20.85
CA TRP A 329 -6.50 -7.49 22.14
C TRP A 329 -6.17 -6.20 22.92
N LEU A 330 -4.89 -5.83 23.02
CA LEU A 330 -4.46 -4.61 23.71
C LEU A 330 -5.04 -3.35 23.06
N ARG A 331 -5.02 -3.26 21.72
CA ARG A 331 -5.57 -2.12 20.98
C ARG A 331 -7.08 -2.01 21.16
N GLN A 332 -7.81 -3.12 21.09
CA GLN A 332 -9.26 -3.16 21.30
C GLN A 332 -9.67 -2.76 22.72
N LEU A 333 -8.87 -3.11 23.72
CA LEU A 333 -9.06 -2.66 25.11
C LEU A 333 -8.66 -1.20 25.35
N GLY A 334 -8.18 -0.49 24.33
CA GLY A 334 -7.80 0.91 24.43
C GLY A 334 -6.48 1.16 25.14
N PHE A 335 -5.62 0.15 25.32
CA PHE A 335 -4.28 0.33 25.90
C PHE A 335 -3.42 1.30 25.08
N SER A 336 -3.71 1.45 23.79
CA SER A 336 -3.11 2.48 22.95
C SER A 336 -3.24 3.87 23.59
N LYS A 337 -4.39 4.20 24.20
CA LYS A 337 -4.64 5.50 24.83
C LYS A 337 -3.84 5.72 26.13
N LEU A 338 -3.33 4.65 26.75
CA LEU A 338 -2.56 4.72 27.98
C LEU A 338 -1.10 5.13 27.76
N ILE A 339 -0.65 5.24 26.50
CA ILE A 339 0.74 5.59 26.19
C ILE A 339 1.19 6.92 26.81
N THR A 340 0.28 7.88 26.96
CA THR A 340 0.57 9.19 27.56
C THR A 340 0.77 9.12 29.07
N LYS A 341 0.45 7.99 29.71
CA LYS A 341 0.74 7.77 31.13
C LYS A 341 2.17 7.28 31.35
N PHE A 342 2.88 6.86 30.30
CA PHE A 342 4.26 6.46 30.43
C PHE A 342 5.18 7.68 30.59
N PRO A 343 6.17 7.59 31.49
CA PRO A 343 7.11 8.69 31.72
C PRO A 343 7.91 8.97 30.44
N GLY A 344 8.09 10.25 30.13
CA GLY A 344 8.83 10.68 28.94
C GLY A 344 8.02 10.75 27.65
N ILE A 345 6.72 10.41 27.68
CA ILE A 345 5.82 10.52 26.52
C ILE A 345 4.86 11.70 26.71
N ARG A 346 4.79 12.57 25.70
CA ARG A 346 3.83 13.69 25.66
C ARG A 346 3.17 13.78 24.30
N LYS A 347 1.95 14.33 24.27
CA LYS A 347 1.26 14.61 23.01
C LYS A 347 1.96 15.75 22.27
N ASP A 348 2.04 15.66 20.95
CA ASP A 348 2.49 16.78 20.13
C ASP A 348 1.46 17.93 20.23
N PRO A 349 1.91 19.18 20.41
CA PRO A 349 1.01 20.32 20.56
C PRO A 349 0.31 20.73 19.25
N VAL A 350 0.85 20.33 18.09
CA VAL A 350 0.35 20.69 16.76
C VAL A 350 -0.44 19.54 16.15
N GLU A 351 0.10 18.32 16.19
CA GLU A 351 -0.52 17.16 15.56
C GLU A 351 -1.26 16.26 16.56
N ALA A 352 -2.59 16.19 16.44
CA ALA A 352 -3.45 15.49 17.39
C ALA A 352 -3.17 13.98 17.53
N ASN A 353 -2.56 13.35 16.54
CA ASN A 353 -2.24 11.92 16.51
C ASN A 353 -0.74 11.61 16.71
N MET A 354 0.06 12.64 17.02
CA MET A 354 1.49 12.50 17.23
C MET A 354 1.85 12.60 18.71
N PHE A 355 2.86 11.82 19.12
CA PHE A 355 3.41 11.80 20.46
C PHE A 355 4.93 11.89 20.40
N LEU A 356 5.52 12.67 21.30
CA LEU A 356 6.95 12.84 21.44
C LEU A 356 7.45 11.99 22.61
N VAL A 357 8.49 11.19 22.36
CA VAL A 357 9.12 10.31 23.35
C VAL A 357 10.54 10.78 23.62
N ASP A 358 10.85 11.21 24.84
CA ASP A 358 12.24 11.46 25.28
C ASP A 358 12.93 10.11 25.53
N THR A 359 13.87 9.75 24.66
CA THR A 359 14.52 8.43 24.66
C THR A 359 15.38 8.17 25.91
N ARG A 360 15.70 9.21 26.69
CA ARG A 360 16.46 9.08 27.95
C ARG A 360 15.58 8.64 29.11
N VAL A 361 14.31 9.04 29.09
CA VAL A 361 13.33 8.74 30.15
C VAL A 361 12.60 7.44 29.83
N ALA A 362 12.23 7.25 28.56
CA ALA A 362 11.50 6.08 28.07
C ALA A 362 12.43 5.00 27.49
N SER A 363 13.67 4.89 27.98
CA SER A 363 14.67 3.95 27.44
C SER A 363 14.26 2.47 27.56
N PHE A 364 13.36 2.16 28.50
CA PHE A 364 12.75 0.83 28.68
C PHE A 364 11.62 0.54 27.67
N LEU A 365 11.11 1.55 26.96
CA LEU A 365 10.08 1.38 25.93
C LEU A 365 10.75 1.15 24.58
N HIS A 366 10.94 -0.12 24.24
CA HIS A 366 11.45 -0.53 22.95
C HIS A 366 10.39 -0.37 21.84
N ARG A 367 10.87 -0.28 20.60
CA ARG A 367 10.03 -0.11 19.39
C ARG A 367 8.91 -1.15 19.30
N GLU A 368 9.18 -2.38 19.73
CA GLU A 368 8.21 -3.49 19.73
C GLU A 368 6.99 -3.22 20.61
N ILE A 369 7.15 -2.52 21.75
CA ILE A 369 6.04 -2.16 22.63
C ILE A 369 5.12 -1.14 21.95
N PHE A 370 5.71 -0.16 21.26
CA PHE A 370 4.95 0.81 20.48
C PHE A 370 4.19 0.14 19.33
N HIS A 371 4.84 -0.76 18.61
CA HIS A 371 4.20 -1.56 17.56
C HIS A 371 3.05 -2.41 18.12
N LEU A 372 3.22 -3.06 19.26
CA LEU A 372 2.19 -3.85 19.92
C LEU A 372 0.93 -3.00 20.19
N LEU A 373 1.14 -1.78 20.68
CA LEU A 373 0.09 -0.81 21.03
C LEU A 373 -0.47 -0.02 19.84
N GLY A 374 -0.01 -0.24 18.61
CA GLY A 374 -0.56 0.43 17.42
C GLY A 374 0.02 1.81 17.15
N TYR A 375 1.29 1.99 17.50
CA TYR A 375 2.06 3.18 17.19
C TYR A 375 3.09 2.88 16.13
N ARG A 376 3.17 3.77 15.15
CA ARG A 376 4.28 3.86 14.21
C ARG A 376 5.39 4.70 14.80
N VAL A 377 6.64 4.26 14.67
CA VAL A 377 7.81 5.05 15.07
C VAL A 377 8.38 5.79 13.85
N LYS A 378 8.43 7.13 13.91
CA LYS A 378 9.22 7.98 13.01
C LYS A 378 10.46 8.48 13.77
N LYS A 379 11.62 8.46 13.11
CA LYS A 379 12.82 9.14 13.65
C LYS A 379 12.53 10.63 13.71
N GLY A 380 12.81 11.25 14.86
CA GLY A 380 12.76 12.72 14.98
C GLY A 380 14.04 13.37 14.47
N ASP A 381 13.99 14.70 14.28
CA ASP A 381 15.11 15.52 13.78
C ASP A 381 16.33 15.54 14.72
N SER A 382 16.21 15.00 15.93
CA SER A 382 17.30 14.89 16.91
C SER A 382 17.31 13.51 17.57
N SER A 383 18.50 13.02 17.94
CA SER A 383 18.69 11.72 18.61
C SER A 383 17.98 11.59 19.96
N ARG A 384 17.48 12.70 20.52
CA ARG A 384 16.81 12.79 21.82
C ARG A 384 15.32 12.43 21.77
N PHE A 385 14.66 12.65 20.63
CA PHE A 385 13.20 12.49 20.55
C PHE A 385 12.78 11.54 19.42
N LEU A 386 11.97 10.55 19.77
CA LEU A 386 11.21 9.77 18.78
C LEU A 386 9.82 10.39 18.61
N ARG A 387 9.32 10.35 17.38
CA ARG A 387 7.93 10.71 17.07
C ARG A 387 7.12 9.43 16.91
N LEU A 388 6.06 9.28 17.68
CA LEU A 388 5.09 8.20 17.52
C LEU A 388 3.85 8.74 16.84
N VAL A 389 3.31 7.99 15.88
CA VAL A 389 2.03 8.30 15.23
C VAL A 389 1.08 7.16 15.54
N ARG A 390 -0.09 7.46 16.11
CA ARG A 390 -1.11 6.43 16.39
C ARG A 390 -1.74 5.96 15.07
N ARG A 391 -1.88 4.65 14.89
CA ARG A 391 -2.44 4.01 13.68
C ARG A 391 -3.95 3.82 13.69
N ASP A 392 -4.57 3.90 14.88
CA ASP A 392 -5.98 3.60 15.13
C ASP A 392 -6.72 4.78 15.82
#